data_AF-A0A917YQA5-F1
#
_entry.id   AF-A0A917YQA5-F1
#
_cell.length_a   1.000
_cell.length_b   1.000
_cell.length_c   1.000
_cell.angle_alpha   90.00
_cell.angle_beta   90.00
_cell.angle_gamma   90.00
#
_symmetry.space_group_name_H-M   'P 1'
#
loop_
_entity.id
_entity.type
_entity.pdbx_description
1 polymer ?
#
loop_
_entity_poly.entity_id
_entity_poly.type
_entity_poly.pdbx_seq_one_letter_code
_entity_poly.pdbx_strand_id
1 'polypeptide(L)'
;MFGLETVESILLVLLLLVIGIGINRWIGRRKVVRIYIGLDHITPVDVQVRAHDLIEAGKFRGAVELIRKESQVSRRTAVEAAQVLRDGGILPGFPVFDDGDLSTRVRKLIKAGNRKEAVFLVRSTEDMSQSEAEAFVDSLSREPNA
;
A
#
# COMPACT_ATOMS: atom_id res chain seq x y z
N MET A 1 -40.10 38.22 -24.73
CA MET A 1 -40.01 36.81 -24.27
C MET A 1 -38.57 36.34 -24.46
N PHE A 2 -37.66 36.72 -23.56
CA PHE A 2 -36.26 36.29 -23.56
C PHE A 2 -35.85 36.20 -22.10
N GLY A 3 -35.68 34.98 -21.56
CA GLY A 3 -35.35 34.86 -20.14
C GLY A 3 -35.39 33.48 -19.50
N LEU A 4 -35.72 32.40 -20.23
CA LEU A 4 -35.53 31.03 -19.73
C LEU A 4 -34.32 30.35 -20.38
N GLU A 5 -34.23 30.40 -21.72
CA GLU A 5 -33.13 29.81 -22.50
C GLU A 5 -31.74 30.31 -22.07
N THR A 6 -31.64 31.60 -21.75
CA THR A 6 -30.40 32.24 -21.29
C THR A 6 -29.98 31.76 -19.91
N VAL A 7 -30.95 31.50 -19.03
CA VAL A 7 -30.70 31.11 -17.63
C VAL A 7 -30.28 29.64 -17.57
N GLU A 8 -30.93 28.76 -18.34
CA GLU A 8 -30.53 27.36 -18.49
C GLU A 8 -29.14 27.23 -19.10
N SER A 9 -28.83 28.04 -20.12
CA SER A 9 -27.50 28.07 -20.74
C SER A 9 -26.42 28.50 -19.74
N ILE A 10 -26.69 29.51 -18.91
CA ILE A 10 -25.76 29.96 -17.86
C ILE A 10 -25.58 28.89 -16.79
N LEU A 11 -26.65 28.19 -16.42
CA LEU A 11 -26.63 27.14 -15.39
C LEU A 11 -25.84 25.91 -15.87
N LEU A 12 -25.99 25.52 -17.14
CA LEU A 12 -25.20 24.46 -17.76
C LEU A 12 -23.71 24.81 -17.84
N VAL A 13 -23.38 26.06 -18.20
CA VAL A 13 -21.99 26.52 -18.24
C VAL A 13 -21.38 26.54 -16.83
N LEU A 14 -22.12 27.00 -15.82
CA LEU A 14 -21.68 26.95 -14.42
C LEU A 14 -21.50 25.52 -13.92
N LEU A 15 -22.41 24.61 -14.27
CA LEU A 15 -22.30 23.20 -13.91
C LEU A 15 -21.05 22.56 -14.54
N LEU A 16 -20.81 22.81 -15.82
CA LEU A 16 -19.61 22.34 -16.51
C LEU A 16 -18.33 22.98 -15.96
N LEU A 17 -18.38 24.24 -15.50
CA LEU A 17 -17.26 24.90 -14.83
C LEU A 17 -16.96 24.25 -13.47
N VAL A 18 -17.98 23.94 -12.68
CA VAL A 18 -17.82 23.26 -11.38
C VAL A 18 -17.26 21.85 -11.57
N ILE A 19 -17.76 21.10 -12.56
CA ILE A 19 -17.26 19.77 -12.91
C ILE A 19 -15.82 19.87 -13.45
N GLY A 20 -15.54 20.80 -14.36
CA GLY A 20 -14.22 21.01 -14.95
C GLY A 20 -13.16 21.46 -13.94
N ILE A 21 -13.51 22.37 -13.02
CA ILE A 21 -12.63 22.79 -11.92
C ILE A 21 -12.41 21.64 -10.93
N GLY A 22 -13.45 20.85 -10.64
CA GLY A 22 -13.36 19.68 -9.77
C GLY A 22 -12.39 18.62 -10.29
N ILE A 23 -12.43 18.34 -11.60
CA ILE A 23 -11.56 17.35 -12.25
C ILE A 23 -10.12 17.89 -12.41
N ASN A 24 -9.95 19.17 -12.75
CA ASN A 24 -8.61 19.73 -12.97
C ASN A 24 -7.79 19.83 -11.67
N ARG A 25 -8.46 19.99 -10.52
CA ARG A 25 -7.80 19.99 -9.21
C ARG A 25 -7.31 18.60 -8.77
N TRP A 26 -7.79 17.53 -9.40
CA TRP A 26 -7.39 16.14 -9.14
C TRP A 26 -6.11 15.74 -9.91
N ILE A 27 -5.83 16.37 -11.05
CA ILE A 27 -4.69 15.98 -11.92
C ILE A 27 -3.37 16.62 -11.45
N GLY A 28 -3.42 17.79 -10.80
CA GLY A 28 -2.22 18.57 -10.44
C GLY A 28 -1.45 18.13 -9.19
N ARG A 29 -1.89 17.10 -8.46
CA ARG A 29 -1.25 16.66 -7.19
C ARG A 29 -0.69 15.25 -7.22
N ARG A 30 -0.38 14.70 -8.41
CA ARG A 30 0.41 13.47 -8.52
C ARG A 30 1.88 13.77 -8.22
N LYS A 31 2.19 14.11 -6.97
CA LYS A 31 3.54 13.88 -6.45
C LYS A 31 3.66 12.38 -6.32
N VAL A 32 4.22 11.74 -7.34
CA VAL A 32 4.75 10.39 -7.25
C VAL A 32 5.87 10.47 -6.22
N VAL A 33 5.51 10.27 -4.95
CA VAL A 33 6.51 10.12 -3.90
C VAL A 33 7.19 8.80 -4.23
N ARG A 34 8.39 8.91 -4.80
CA ARG A 34 9.30 7.79 -4.98
C ARG A 34 9.77 7.38 -3.58
N ILE A 35 8.90 6.65 -2.87
CA ILE A 35 9.34 5.88 -1.73
C ILE A 35 10.23 4.80 -2.35
N TYR A 36 11.52 4.80 -2.01
CA TYR A 36 12.45 3.73 -2.38
C TYR A 36 12.06 2.47 -1.60
N ILE A 37 10.94 1.89 -1.98
CA ILE A 37 10.57 0.53 -1.63
C ILE A 37 11.20 -0.29 -2.74
N GLY A 38 12.34 -0.92 -2.45
CA GLY A 38 12.95 -1.88 -3.37
C GLY A 38 12.06 -3.12 -3.43
N LEU A 39 10.97 -3.03 -4.18
CA LEU A 39 9.97 -4.07 -4.36
C LEU A 39 9.74 -4.26 -5.86
N ASP A 40 10.57 -5.12 -6.44
CA ASP A 40 10.02 -6.07 -7.38
C ASP A 40 9.02 -6.94 -6.59
N HIS A 41 7.88 -7.29 -7.17
CA HIS A 41 6.77 -8.13 -6.67
C HIS A 41 5.43 -7.41 -6.48
N ILE A 42 4.45 -7.97 -7.19
CA ILE A 42 3.19 -7.38 -7.63
C ILE A 42 2.13 -7.52 -6.53
N THR A 43 1.40 -6.44 -6.21
CA THR A 43 0.13 -6.54 -5.48
C THR A 43 -0.91 -7.28 -6.29
N PRO A 44 -1.81 -8.04 -5.68
CA PRO A 44 -3.08 -8.32 -6.31
C PRO A 44 -3.83 -6.98 -6.32
N VAL A 45 -4.15 -6.49 -7.52
CA VAL A 45 -4.93 -5.25 -7.72
C VAL A 45 -6.18 -5.23 -6.82
N ASP A 46 -6.72 -6.41 -6.52
CA ASP A 46 -7.88 -6.65 -5.65
C ASP A 46 -7.72 -6.15 -4.20
N VAL A 47 -6.52 -6.20 -3.61
CA VAL A 47 -6.31 -5.70 -2.23
C VAL A 47 -6.36 -4.18 -2.21
N GLN A 48 -5.81 -3.53 -3.24
CA GLN A 48 -5.83 -2.06 -3.35
C GLN A 48 -7.24 -1.54 -3.58
N VAL A 49 -8.00 -2.16 -4.49
CA VAL A 49 -9.39 -1.77 -4.77
C VAL A 49 -10.23 -1.89 -3.50
N ARG A 50 -10.19 -3.05 -2.82
CA ARG A 50 -10.95 -3.25 -1.57
C ARG A 50 -10.53 -2.31 -0.44
N ALA A 51 -9.23 -2.03 -0.31
CA ALA A 51 -8.74 -1.06 0.67
C ALA A 51 -9.21 0.36 0.33
N HIS A 52 -9.24 0.72 -0.96
CA HIS A 52 -9.73 2.00 -1.42
C HIS A 52 -11.23 2.17 -1.13
N ASP A 53 -12.06 1.15 -1.41
CA ASP A 53 -13.49 1.15 -1.08
C ASP A 53 -13.72 1.37 0.43
N LEU A 54 -12.90 0.73 1.27
CA LEU A 54 -12.94 0.92 2.72
C LEU A 54 -12.53 2.33 3.14
N ILE A 55 -11.57 2.94 2.43
CA ILE A 55 -11.14 4.32 2.70
C ILE A 55 -12.23 5.32 2.29
N GLU A 56 -12.84 5.15 1.11
CA GLU A 56 -13.96 5.99 0.65
C GLU A 56 -15.18 5.89 1.57
N ALA A 57 -15.45 4.69 2.10
CA ALA A 57 -16.48 4.47 3.11
C ALA A 57 -16.15 5.03 4.52
N GLY A 58 -15.03 5.73 4.68
CA GLY A 58 -14.56 6.28 5.98
C GLY A 58 -14.03 5.23 6.95
N LYS A 59 -13.90 3.96 6.52
CA LYS A 59 -13.46 2.81 7.34
C LYS A 59 -11.95 2.62 7.27
N PHE A 60 -11.19 3.68 7.56
CA PHE A 60 -9.73 3.65 7.44
C PHE A 60 -9.06 2.53 8.25
N ARG A 61 -9.51 2.31 9.48
CA ARG A 61 -8.99 1.22 10.33
C ARG A 61 -9.22 -0.15 9.70
N GLY A 62 -10.34 -0.33 9.00
CA GLY A 62 -10.64 -1.55 8.25
C GLY A 62 -9.72 -1.73 7.05
N ALA A 63 -9.43 -0.64 6.32
CA ALA A 63 -8.48 -0.66 5.21
C ALA A 63 -7.06 -1.04 5.67
N VAL A 64 -6.60 -0.46 6.79
CA VAL A 64 -5.30 -0.81 7.41
C VAL A 64 -5.27 -2.29 7.78
N GLU A 65 -6.33 -2.81 8.40
CA GLU A 65 -6.36 -4.22 8.81
C GLU A 65 -6.41 -5.17 7.61
N LEU A 66 -7.14 -4.82 6.55
CA LEU A 66 -7.19 -5.57 5.30
C LEU A 66 -5.79 -5.64 4.67
N ILE A 67 -5.09 -4.51 4.53
CA ILE A 67 -3.72 -4.47 4.00
C ILE A 67 -2.78 -5.29 4.89
N ARG A 68 -2.88 -5.14 6.21
CA ARG A 68 -2.03 -5.86 7.17
C ARG A 68 -2.17 -7.38 7.04
N LYS A 69 -3.41 -7.87 6.97
CA LYS A 69 -3.70 -9.31 6.91
C LYS A 69 -3.38 -9.90 5.55
N GLU A 70 -3.94 -9.32 4.50
CA GLU A 70 -3.88 -9.88 3.14
C GLU A 70 -2.47 -9.77 2.55
N SER A 71 -1.73 -8.73 2.93
CA SER A 71 -0.36 -8.54 2.48
C SER A 71 0.69 -8.93 3.53
N GLN A 72 0.27 -9.46 4.69
CA GLN A 72 1.15 -9.90 5.78
C GLN A 72 2.26 -8.90 6.15
N VAL A 73 1.93 -7.61 6.23
CA VAL A 73 2.87 -6.56 6.61
C VAL A 73 2.67 -6.13 8.05
N SER A 74 3.68 -5.47 8.63
CA SER A 74 3.52 -4.81 9.92
C SER A 74 2.38 -3.80 9.89
N ARG A 75 1.83 -3.53 11.09
CA ARG A 75 0.80 -2.52 11.26
C ARG A 75 1.27 -1.14 10.80
N ARG A 76 2.54 -0.80 11.00
CA ARG A 76 3.13 0.47 10.56
C ARG A 76 3.11 0.58 9.04
N THR A 77 3.63 -0.43 8.34
CA THR A 77 3.66 -0.46 6.87
C THR A 77 2.24 -0.43 6.30
N ALA A 78 1.28 -1.13 6.93
CA ALA A 78 -0.12 -1.08 6.52
C ALA A 78 -0.76 0.32 6.68
N VAL A 79 -0.41 1.06 7.74
CA VAL A 79 -0.86 2.45 7.93
C VAL A 79 -0.27 3.37 6.87
N GLU A 80 1.03 3.26 6.60
CA GLU A 80 1.71 4.05 5.57
C GLU A 80 1.09 3.78 4.19
N ALA A 81 0.82 2.50 3.88
CA ALA A 81 0.14 2.09 2.65
C ALA A 81 -1.28 2.65 2.52
N ALA A 82 -2.10 2.50 3.57
CA ALA A 82 -3.45 3.03 3.58
C ALA A 82 -3.47 4.56 3.46
N GLN A 83 -2.47 5.24 4.05
CA GLN A 83 -2.33 6.69 3.95
C GLN A 83 -2.04 7.11 2.51
N VAL A 84 -1.14 6.41 1.82
CA VAL A 84 -0.89 6.64 0.38
C VAL A 84 -2.16 6.45 -0.45
N LEU A 85 -2.94 5.38 -0.21
CA LEU A 85 -4.21 5.15 -0.90
C LEU A 85 -5.25 6.24 -0.61
N ARG A 86 -5.32 6.72 0.63
CA ARG A 86 -6.20 7.84 1.02
C ARG A 86 -5.81 9.14 0.34
N ASP A 87 -4.52 9.36 0.16
CA ASP A 87 -4.00 10.56 -0.50
C ASP A 87 -4.11 10.47 -2.04
N GLY A 88 -4.77 9.44 -2.57
CA GLY A 88 -4.97 9.22 -4.01
C GLY A 88 -3.72 8.69 -4.72
N GLY A 89 -2.73 8.23 -3.96
CA GLY A 89 -1.55 7.55 -4.48
C GLY A 89 -1.88 6.12 -4.87
N ILE A 90 -1.24 5.65 -5.94
CA ILE A 90 -1.22 4.23 -6.29
C ILE A 90 -0.04 3.62 -5.56
N LEU A 91 -0.20 2.42 -5.00
CA LEU A 91 0.89 1.66 -4.41
C LEU A 91 1.50 0.75 -5.50
N PRO A 92 2.59 1.14 -6.17
CA PRO A 92 3.28 0.20 -7.04
C PRO A 92 3.91 -0.90 -6.19
N GLY A 93 3.58 -2.16 -6.49
CA GLY A 93 4.29 -3.34 -6.00
C GLY A 93 4.34 -3.47 -4.48
N PHE A 94 3.19 -3.55 -3.80
CA PHE A 94 3.17 -4.08 -2.44
C PHE A 94 3.44 -5.59 -2.48
N PRO A 95 4.24 -6.14 -1.56
CA PRO A 95 4.65 -7.52 -1.65
C PRO A 95 3.46 -8.42 -1.31
N VAL A 96 3.07 -9.27 -2.26
CA VAL A 96 2.37 -10.52 -1.93
C VAL A 96 3.43 -11.45 -1.41
N PHE A 97 3.44 -11.67 -0.11
CA PHE A 97 4.30 -12.70 0.43
C PHE A 97 3.60 -14.05 0.24
N ASP A 98 4.25 -14.90 -0.56
CA ASP A 98 4.03 -16.35 -0.72
C ASP A 98 3.53 -17.00 0.59
N ASP A 99 2.53 -17.89 0.50
CA ASP A 99 1.70 -18.44 1.59
C ASP A 99 2.46 -19.23 2.68
N GLY A 100 3.79 -19.25 2.63
CA GLY A 100 4.65 -19.85 3.64
C GLY A 100 4.76 -19.01 4.93
N ASP A 101 4.94 -19.69 6.06
CA ASP A 101 5.27 -19.04 7.32
C ASP A 101 6.54 -18.16 7.20
N LEU A 102 6.68 -17.17 8.10
CA LEU A 102 7.81 -16.25 8.08
C LEU A 102 9.16 -16.99 8.11
N SER A 103 9.24 -18.08 8.87
CA SER A 103 10.43 -18.92 9.00
C SER A 103 10.85 -19.56 7.67
N THR A 104 9.91 -20.07 6.87
CA THR A 104 10.16 -20.67 5.56
C THR A 104 10.70 -19.64 4.58
N ARG A 105 10.13 -18.44 4.59
CA ARG A 105 10.59 -17.33 3.73
C ARG A 105 11.98 -16.85 4.12
N VAL A 106 12.24 -16.69 5.41
CA VAL A 106 13.58 -16.34 5.93
C VAL A 106 14.61 -17.41 5.57
N ARG A 107 14.29 -18.70 5.72
CA ARG A 107 15.17 -19.80 5.30
C ARG A 107 15.47 -19.77 3.80
N LYS A 108 14.50 -19.44 2.94
CA LYS A 108 14.70 -19.29 1.49
C LYS A 108 15.70 -18.18 1.19
N LEU A 109 15.58 -17.03 1.86
CA LEU A 109 16.51 -15.90 1.71
C LEU A 109 17.91 -16.22 2.26
N ILE A 110 18.00 -16.95 3.38
CA ILE A 110 19.28 -17.44 3.92
C ILE A 110 19.95 -18.40 2.93
N LYS A 111 19.21 -19.37 2.37
CA LYS A 111 19.73 -20.31 1.35
C LYS A 111 20.20 -19.59 0.08
N ALA A 112 19.55 -18.48 -0.28
CA ALA A 112 19.94 -17.64 -1.42
C ALA A 112 21.13 -16.70 -1.12
N GLY A 113 21.63 -16.65 0.13
CA GLY A 113 22.70 -15.73 0.55
C GLY A 113 22.24 -14.30 0.84
N ASN A 114 20.93 -14.02 0.77
CA ASN A 114 20.34 -12.69 0.92
C ASN A 114 20.03 -12.36 2.39
N ARG A 115 21.04 -12.43 3.28
CA ARG A 115 20.85 -12.21 4.74
C ARG A 115 20.25 -10.83 5.07
N LYS A 116 20.66 -9.77 4.36
CA LYS A 116 20.14 -8.41 4.60
C LYS A 116 18.63 -8.31 4.30
N GLU A 117 18.20 -8.99 3.24
CA GLU A 117 16.79 -9.06 2.83
C GLU A 117 15.98 -9.89 3.83
N ALA A 118 16.56 -10.97 4.37
CA ALA A 118 15.94 -11.75 5.44
C ALA A 118 15.72 -10.92 6.73
N VAL A 119 16.71 -10.14 7.15
CA VAL A 119 16.57 -9.25 8.32
C VAL A 119 15.51 -8.19 8.07
N PHE A 120 15.49 -7.59 6.88
CA PHE A 120 14.47 -6.61 6.52
C PHE A 120 13.07 -7.22 6.55
N LEU A 121 12.89 -8.42 5.99
CA LEU A 121 11.61 -9.14 5.99
C LEU A 121 11.07 -9.31 7.42
N VAL A 122 11.90 -9.79 8.34
CA VAL A 122 11.52 -9.99 9.76
C VAL A 122 11.11 -8.68 10.41
N ARG A 123 11.90 -7.62 10.25
CA ARG A 123 11.57 -6.28 10.79
C ARG A 123 10.26 -5.75 10.24
N SER A 124 10.03 -5.92 8.93
CA SER A 124 8.86 -5.40 8.25
C SER A 124 7.58 -6.20 8.54
N THR A 125 7.71 -7.45 9.00
CA THR A 125 6.58 -8.34 9.29
C THR A 125 6.18 -8.28 10.76
N GLU A 126 7.15 -8.39 11.67
CA GLU A 126 6.92 -8.54 13.13
C GLU A 126 7.18 -7.24 13.92
N ASP A 127 7.49 -6.12 13.26
CA ASP A 127 7.85 -4.83 13.89
C ASP A 127 9.04 -4.94 14.88
N MET A 128 9.91 -5.93 14.65
CA MET A 128 11.10 -6.17 15.45
C MET A 128 12.15 -5.07 15.26
N SER A 129 12.89 -4.78 16.33
CA SER A 129 14.10 -3.97 16.25
C SER A 129 15.16 -4.64 15.37
N GLN A 130 16.16 -3.88 14.93
CA GLN A 130 17.26 -4.42 14.11
C GLN A 130 17.96 -5.60 14.79
N SER A 131 18.24 -5.48 16.09
CA SER A 131 18.90 -6.52 16.89
C SER A 131 18.05 -7.77 17.05
N GLU A 132 16.73 -7.62 17.25
CA GLU A 132 15.81 -8.76 17.38
C GLU A 132 15.67 -9.51 16.05
N ALA A 133 15.58 -8.78 14.94
CA ALA A 133 15.49 -9.39 13.62
C ALA A 133 16.79 -10.09 13.21
N GLU A 134 17.95 -9.53 13.55
CA GLU A 134 19.24 -10.20 13.35
C GLU A 134 19.34 -11.49 14.17
N ALA A 135 18.91 -11.46 15.44
CA ALA A 135 18.90 -12.65 16.31
C ALA A 135 17.96 -13.74 15.77
N PHE A 136 16.80 -13.36 15.22
CA PHE A 136 15.87 -14.29 14.59
C PHE A 136 16.43 -14.93 13.31
N VAL A 137 17.09 -14.14 12.45
CA VAL A 137 17.74 -14.68 11.25
C VAL A 137 18.90 -15.59 11.63
N ASP A 138 19.68 -15.22 12.64
CA ASP A 138 20.80 -16.02 13.12
C ASP A 138 20.34 -17.36 13.72
N SER A 139 19.23 -17.39 14.46
CA SER A 139 18.67 -18.65 14.98
C SER A 139 18.26 -19.59 13.84
N LEU A 140 17.60 -19.07 12.81
CA LEU A 140 17.19 -19.86 11.63
C LEU A 140 18.37 -20.29 10.74
N SER A 141 19.48 -19.55 10.74
CA SER A 141 20.70 -19.96 10.03
C SER A 141 21.45 -21.10 10.74
N ARG A 142 21.25 -21.24 12.05
CA ARG A 142 21.92 -22.25 12.88
C ARG A 142 21.16 -23.57 12.96
N GLU A 143 19.89 -23.62 12.58
CA GLU A 143 19.12 -24.86 12.46
C GLU A 143 19.51 -25.61 11.16
N PRO A 144 20.25 -26.73 11.22
CA PRO A 144 20.46 -27.58 10.06
C PRO A 144 19.17 -28.38 9.83
N ASN A 145 18.65 -28.34 8.60
CA ASN A 145 17.47 -29.05 8.08
C ASN A 145 16.90 -30.14 9.02
N ALA A 146 15.80 -29.82 9.71
CA ALA A 146 14.88 -30.83 10.24
C ALA A 146 13.80 -31.12 9.19
#